data_AF-A0A958DER1-F1
#
_entry.id   AF-A0A958DER1-F1
#
_cell.length_a   1.000
_cell.length_b   1.000
_cell.length_c   1.000
_cell.angle_alpha   90.00
_cell.angle_beta   90.00
_cell.angle_gamma   90.00
#
_symmetry.space_group_name_H-M   'P 1'
#
loop_
_entity.id
_entity.type
_entity.pdbx_description
1 polymer ?
#
loop_
_entity_poly.entity_id
_entity_poly.type
_entity_poly.pdbx_seq_one_letter_code
_entity_poly.pdbx_strand_id
1 'polypeptide(L)'
;DSLLITDIASAQEILGRVGRLDHIDLIIGAGPAGTADLERISALLPPGDRIQPVAAKNGTVSQMTAAFSLNLTALSLLALVVGMFLIYNTVSFSIVQRRPVLGTLRALGMTRREVYVLILTEAGLLGLIGTILGLGLGVALGRGLVQLVTQTINDLFFVVAVREIDISFWTLI
;
A
#
# COMPACT_ATOMS: atom_id res chain seq x y z
N ASP A 1 12.25 -11.41 -17.40
CA ASP A 1 12.54 -9.99 -17.72
C ASP A 1 13.57 -9.85 -18.83
N SER A 2 13.10 -9.50 -20.02
CA SER A 2 13.95 -9.06 -21.13
C SER A 2 13.55 -7.65 -21.52
N LEU A 3 13.97 -6.67 -20.71
CA LEU A 3 13.92 -5.26 -21.09
C LEU A 3 15.24 -4.91 -21.80
N LEU A 4 15.16 -4.59 -23.08
CA LEU A 4 16.29 -4.11 -23.85
C LEU A 4 16.10 -2.61 -24.11
N ILE A 5 17.06 -1.79 -23.70
CA ILE A 5 17.07 -0.35 -23.95
C ILE A 5 18.09 -0.10 -25.07
N THR A 6 17.65 0.52 -26.16
CA THR A 6 18.50 0.81 -27.31
C THR A 6 18.04 2.11 -27.98
N ASP A 7 18.88 2.66 -28.85
CA ASP A 7 18.49 3.77 -29.72
C ASP A 7 17.31 3.42 -30.63
N ILE A 8 16.50 4.42 -30.94
CA ILE A 8 15.30 4.28 -31.78
C ILE A 8 15.61 3.74 -33.18
N ALA A 9 16.75 4.12 -33.78
CA ALA A 9 17.13 3.65 -35.10
C ALA A 9 17.39 2.14 -35.07
N SER A 10 18.16 1.67 -34.07
CA SER A 10 18.43 0.25 -33.88
C SER A 10 17.16 -0.53 -33.53
N ALA A 11 16.28 0.02 -32.69
CA ALA A 11 15.01 -0.62 -32.36
C ALA A 11 14.13 -0.81 -33.61
N GLN A 12 14.05 0.20 -34.48
CA GLN A 12 13.27 0.12 -35.71
C GLN A 12 13.85 -0.86 -36.73
N GLU A 13 15.17 -0.94 -36.84
CA GLU A 13 15.85 -1.90 -37.72
C GLU A 13 15.66 -3.34 -37.23
N ILE A 14 15.91 -3.60 -35.94
CA ILE A 14 15.76 -4.93 -35.32
C ILE A 14 14.30 -5.41 -35.40
N LEU A 15 13.33 -4.51 -35.23
CA LEU A 15 11.90 -4.85 -35.28
C LEU A 15 11.30 -4.80 -36.69
N GLY A 16 12.06 -4.36 -37.70
CA GLY A 16 11.54 -4.17 -39.08
C GLY A 16 10.42 -3.13 -39.18
N ARG A 17 10.38 -2.15 -38.26
CA ARG A 17 9.32 -1.14 -38.12
C ARG A 17 9.83 0.27 -38.41
N VAL A 18 10.62 0.42 -39.46
CA VAL A 18 11.18 1.72 -39.86
C VAL A 18 10.06 2.73 -40.12
N GLY A 19 10.13 3.88 -39.43
CA GLY A 19 9.14 4.94 -39.53
C GLY A 19 7.81 4.68 -38.81
N ARG A 20 7.68 3.61 -38.02
CA ARG A 20 6.50 3.33 -37.19
C ARG A 20 6.85 3.37 -35.70
N LEU A 21 5.96 3.94 -34.89
CA LEU A 21 6.08 4.04 -33.45
C LEU A 21 4.79 3.58 -32.80
N ASP A 22 4.92 2.80 -31.72
CA ASP A 22 3.78 2.31 -30.95
C ASP A 22 3.33 3.34 -29.90
N HIS A 23 4.27 4.08 -29.31
CA HIS A 23 3.99 5.09 -28.30
C HIS A 23 5.03 6.22 -28.30
N ILE A 24 4.59 7.43 -27.96
CA ILE A 24 5.45 8.60 -27.78
C ILE A 24 5.08 9.23 -26.43
N ASP A 25 6.03 9.21 -25.50
CA ASP A 25 5.89 9.90 -24.21
C ASP A 25 6.32 11.37 -24.37
N LEU A 26 5.42 12.29 -24.02
CA LEU A 26 5.67 13.73 -24.08
C LEU A 26 5.71 14.31 -22.67
N ILE A 27 6.80 14.99 -22.33
CA ILE A 27 6.93 15.73 -21.08
C ILE A 27 6.56 17.19 -21.35
N ILE A 28 5.46 17.64 -20.77
CA ILE A 28 4.92 18.99 -20.97
C ILE A 28 5.04 19.77 -19.66
N GLY A 29 5.56 21.00 -19.74
CA GLY A 29 5.74 21.87 -18.58
C GLY A 29 4.41 22.25 -17.93
N ALA A 30 4.38 22.32 -16.59
CA ALA A 30 3.18 22.73 -15.87
C ALA A 30 2.85 24.22 -16.09
N GLY A 31 1.56 24.55 -16.27
CA GLY A 31 1.05 25.92 -16.37
C GLY A 31 0.43 26.28 -17.73
N PRO A 32 0.11 27.57 -17.94
CA PRO A 32 -0.60 28.04 -19.14
C PRO A 32 0.15 27.80 -20.46
N ALA A 33 1.48 27.75 -20.39
CA ALA A 33 2.34 27.44 -21.54
C ALA A 33 2.17 25.98 -21.99
N GLY A 34 2.12 25.03 -21.06
CA GLY A 34 1.94 23.62 -21.38
C GLY A 34 0.55 23.30 -21.95
N THR A 35 -0.49 24.03 -21.53
CA THR A 35 -1.83 23.90 -22.12
C THR A 35 -1.88 24.41 -23.56
N ALA A 36 -1.15 25.49 -23.87
CA ALA A 36 -1.05 26.01 -25.22
C ALA A 36 -0.24 25.08 -26.15
N ASP A 37 0.81 24.45 -25.63
CA ASP A 37 1.59 23.45 -26.37
C ASP A 37 0.79 22.18 -26.65
N LEU A 38 -0.01 21.70 -25.68
CA LEU A 38 -0.94 20.60 -25.88
C LEU A 38 -1.94 20.86 -27.01
N GLU A 39 -2.50 22.07 -27.05
CA GLU A 39 -3.46 22.46 -28.08
C GLU A 39 -2.82 22.48 -29.48
N ARG A 40 -1.60 23.02 -29.59
CA ARG A 40 -0.83 22.99 -30.86
C ARG A 40 -0.50 21.58 -31.32
N ILE A 41 -0.07 20.71 -30.40
CA ILE A 41 0.24 19.31 -30.71
C ILE A 41 -1.04 18.58 -31.15
N SER A 42 -2.17 18.85 -30.49
CA SER A 42 -3.45 18.22 -30.84
C SER A 42 -3.93 18.57 -32.25
N ALA A 43 -3.62 19.79 -32.73
CA ALA A 43 -3.98 20.24 -34.07
C ALA A 43 -3.11 19.62 -35.17
N LEU A 44 -1.93 19.09 -34.83
CA LEU A 44 -1.00 18.47 -35.77
C LEU A 44 -1.20 16.95 -35.90
N LEU A 45 -2.07 16.36 -35.07
CA LEU A 45 -2.27 14.91 -35.02
C LEU A 45 -3.14 14.41 -36.19
N PRO A 46 -2.76 13.31 -36.86
CA PRO A 46 -3.59 12.61 -37.83
C PRO A 46 -4.95 12.19 -37.25
N PRO A 47 -6.01 12.09 -38.09
CA PRO A 47 -7.29 11.57 -37.66
C PRO A 47 -7.16 10.09 -37.25
N GLY A 48 -7.10 9.85 -35.94
CA GLY A 48 -6.93 8.51 -35.36
C GLY A 48 -6.11 8.50 -34.08
N ASP A 49 -5.20 9.47 -33.92
CA ASP A 49 -4.32 9.54 -32.77
C ASP A 49 -4.97 10.29 -31.59
N ARG A 50 -4.78 9.77 -30.37
CA ARG A 50 -5.35 10.35 -29.15
C ARG A 50 -4.26 10.63 -28.14
N ILE A 51 -4.16 11.89 -27.71
CA ILE A 51 -3.34 12.26 -26.55
C ILE A 51 -4.04 11.74 -25.30
N GLN A 52 -3.40 10.81 -24.59
CA GLN A 52 -3.88 10.34 -23.30
C GLN A 52 -2.92 10.79 -22.21
N PRO A 53 -3.39 11.49 -21.17
CA PRO A 53 -2.57 11.74 -19.99
C PRO A 53 -2.13 10.41 -19.38
N VAL A 54 -0.85 10.30 -19.00
CA VAL A 54 -0.33 9.12 -18.28
C VAL A 54 -1.14 8.84 -17.00
N ALA A 55 -1.65 9.91 -16.37
CA ALA A 55 -2.56 9.82 -15.23
C ALA A 55 -3.88 9.07 -15.53
N ALA A 56 -4.38 9.11 -16.77
CA ALA A 56 -5.61 8.43 -17.15
C ALA A 56 -5.39 6.92 -17.36
N LYS A 57 -4.22 6.50 -17.86
CA LYS A 57 -3.87 5.08 -18.03
C LYS A 57 -3.63 4.37 -16.68
N ASN A 58 -3.10 5.11 -15.71
CA ASN A 58 -2.95 4.67 -14.33
C ASN A 58 -4.20 4.91 -13.48
N GLY A 59 -5.22 5.58 -14.01
CA GLY A 59 -6.39 6.04 -13.25
C GLY A 59 -7.18 4.91 -12.62
N THR A 60 -7.53 3.86 -13.38
CA THR A 60 -8.33 2.74 -12.87
C THR A 60 -7.58 1.91 -11.82
N VAL A 61 -6.30 1.59 -12.05
CA VAL A 61 -5.47 0.84 -11.09
C VAL A 61 -5.19 1.67 -9.83
N SER A 62 -4.90 2.96 -10.00
CA SER A 62 -4.70 3.90 -8.88
C SER A 62 -5.97 4.05 -8.05
N GLN A 63 -7.14 4.14 -8.69
CA GLN A 63 -8.41 4.33 -8.01
C GLN A 63 -8.86 3.07 -7.26
N MET A 64 -8.63 1.88 -7.84
CA MET A 64 -8.84 0.61 -7.12
C MET A 64 -7.89 0.49 -5.92
N THR A 65 -6.61 0.81 -6.08
CA THR A 65 -5.63 0.79 -4.99
C THR A 65 -5.99 1.78 -3.88
N ALA A 66 -6.49 2.97 -4.23
CA ALA A 66 -6.95 3.96 -3.27
C ALA A 66 -8.21 3.50 -2.51
N ALA A 67 -9.16 2.84 -3.18
CA ALA A 67 -10.33 2.29 -2.51
C ALA A 67 -9.96 1.17 -1.52
N PHE A 68 -9.02 0.30 -1.89
CA PHE A 68 -8.49 -0.73 -0.99
C PHE A 68 -7.75 -0.13 0.21
N SER A 69 -6.90 0.87 0.00
CA SER A 69 -6.17 1.52 1.10
C SER A 69 -7.13 2.24 2.05
N LEU A 70 -8.17 2.89 1.55
CA LEU A 70 -9.22 3.49 2.37
C LEU A 70 -9.97 2.45 3.20
N ASN A 71 -10.35 1.32 2.60
CA ASN A 71 -11.04 0.24 3.33
C ASN A 71 -10.14 -0.36 4.44
N LEU A 72 -8.88 -0.66 4.12
CA LEU A 72 -7.91 -1.15 5.12
C LEU A 72 -7.67 -0.13 6.24
N THR A 73 -7.59 1.15 5.90
CA THR A 73 -7.45 2.23 6.89
C THR A 73 -8.69 2.27 7.79
N ALA A 74 -9.89 2.20 7.23
CA ALA A 74 -11.12 2.18 8.02
C ALA A 74 -11.19 0.98 8.97
N LEU A 75 -10.83 -0.22 8.49
CA LEU A 75 -10.76 -1.43 9.32
C LEU A 75 -9.69 -1.31 10.41
N SER A 76 -8.53 -0.70 10.11
CA SER A 76 -7.47 -0.49 11.10
C SER A 76 -7.91 0.45 12.23
N LEU A 77 -8.65 1.51 11.89
CA LEU A 77 -9.24 2.42 12.87
C LEU A 77 -10.30 1.72 13.72
N LEU A 78 -11.15 0.89 13.10
CA LEU A 78 -12.13 0.09 13.85
C LEU A 78 -11.43 -0.86 14.83
N ALA A 79 -10.40 -1.57 14.38
CA ALA A 79 -9.62 -2.46 15.23
C ALA A 79 -8.97 -1.71 16.41
N LEU A 80 -8.46 -0.50 16.17
CA LEU A 80 -7.91 0.38 17.21
C LEU A 80 -8.98 0.74 18.26
N VAL A 81 -10.18 1.13 17.82
CA VAL A 81 -11.30 1.47 18.71
C VAL A 81 -11.72 0.27 19.55
N VAL A 82 -11.86 -0.91 18.93
CA VAL A 82 -12.19 -2.16 19.65
C VAL A 82 -11.09 -2.50 20.66
N GLY A 83 -9.82 -2.38 20.28
CA GLY A 83 -8.68 -2.61 21.17
C GLY A 83 -8.70 -1.66 22.39
N MET A 84 -8.97 -0.37 22.16
CA MET A 84 -9.12 0.61 23.23
C MET A 84 -10.25 0.24 24.19
N PHE A 85 -11.39 -0.22 23.66
CA PHE A 85 -12.52 -0.65 24.47
C PHE A 85 -12.18 -1.88 25.33
N LEU A 86 -11.46 -2.85 24.77
CA LEU A 86 -10.98 -4.02 25.51
C LEU A 86 -10.04 -3.60 26.65
N ILE A 87 -9.06 -2.73 26.38
CA ILE A 87 -8.14 -2.21 27.39
C ILE A 87 -8.92 -1.52 28.51
N TYR A 88 -9.86 -0.63 28.16
CA TYR A 88 -10.69 0.07 29.14
C TYR A 88 -11.45 -0.90 30.04
N ASN A 89 -12.10 -1.91 29.47
CA ASN A 89 -12.85 -2.91 30.23
C ASN A 89 -11.94 -3.72 31.16
N THR A 90 -10.78 -4.15 30.67
CA THR A 90 -9.80 -4.91 31.47
C THR A 90 -9.27 -4.07 32.63
N VAL A 91 -8.88 -2.82 32.38
CA VAL A 91 -8.39 -1.92 33.44
C VAL A 91 -9.48 -1.62 34.45
N SER A 92 -10.69 -1.32 33.99
CA SER A 92 -11.84 -1.07 34.86
C SER A 92 -12.14 -2.28 35.76
N PHE A 93 -12.14 -3.48 35.18
CA PHE A 93 -12.34 -4.73 35.92
C PHE A 93 -11.23 -4.99 36.95
N SER A 94 -9.96 -4.79 36.57
CA SER A 94 -8.81 -4.91 37.47
C SER A 94 -8.91 -3.95 38.65
N ILE A 95 -9.30 -2.70 38.40
CA ILE A 95 -9.53 -1.70 39.46
C ILE A 95 -10.65 -2.16 40.39
N VAL A 96 -11.78 -2.63 39.86
CA VAL A 96 -12.92 -3.10 40.65
C VAL A 96 -12.51 -4.24 41.60
N GLN A 97 -11.75 -5.22 41.12
CA GLN A 97 -11.25 -6.32 41.96
C GLN A 97 -10.30 -5.83 43.06
N ARG A 98 -9.49 -4.82 42.78
CA ARG A 98 -8.50 -4.26 43.71
C ARG A 98 -9.07 -3.20 44.68
N ARG A 99 -10.34 -2.81 44.53
CA ARG A 99 -10.98 -1.80 45.40
C ARG A 99 -10.80 -2.06 46.91
N PRO A 100 -10.96 -3.30 47.44
CA PRO A 100 -10.78 -3.55 48.87
C PRO A 100 -9.34 -3.27 49.33
N VAL A 101 -8.35 -3.72 48.56
CA VAL A 101 -6.92 -3.51 48.84
C VAL A 101 -6.56 -2.03 48.80
N LEU A 102 -7.06 -1.30 47.79
CA LEU A 102 -6.90 0.16 47.71
C LEU A 102 -7.59 0.87 48.88
N GLY A 103 -8.70 0.33 49.39
CA GLY A 103 -9.38 0.81 50.59
C GLY A 103 -8.52 0.67 51.85
N THR A 104 -7.86 -0.48 52.02
CA THR A 104 -6.92 -0.72 53.12
C THR A 104 -5.70 0.22 53.04
N LEU A 105 -5.11 0.40 51.85
CA LEU A 105 -3.99 1.33 51.65
C LEU A 105 -4.38 2.78 51.97
N ARG A 106 -5.61 3.18 51.65
CA ARG A 106 -6.14 4.49 52.01
C ARG A 106 -6.39 4.65 53.50
N ALA A 107 -6.79 3.60 54.20
CA ALA A 107 -6.92 3.62 55.66
C ALA A 107 -5.55 3.79 56.36
N LEU A 108 -4.47 3.35 55.71
CA LEU A 108 -3.09 3.55 56.17
C LEU A 108 -2.52 4.95 55.82
N GLY A 109 -3.29 5.83 55.18
CA GLY A 109 -2.91 7.22 54.92
C GLY A 109 -2.59 7.56 53.46
N MET A 110 -2.71 6.61 52.52
CA MET A 110 -2.43 6.87 51.10
C MET A 110 -3.39 7.90 50.49
N THR A 111 -2.90 8.95 49.87
CA THR A 111 -3.74 9.98 49.25
C THR A 111 -4.43 9.50 47.98
N ARG A 112 -5.54 10.15 47.58
CA ARG A 112 -6.23 9.84 46.30
C ARG A 112 -5.32 10.00 45.08
N ARG A 113 -4.38 10.94 45.14
CA ARG A 113 -3.44 11.24 44.05
C ARG A 113 -2.41 10.13 43.89
N GLU A 114 -1.90 9.58 44.98
CA GLU A 114 -0.97 8.44 44.95
C GLU A 114 -1.64 7.20 44.34
N VAL A 115 -2.92 6.92 44.68
CA VAL A 115 -3.66 5.80 44.08
C VAL A 115 -3.80 5.99 42.57
N TYR A 116 -4.13 7.21 42.14
CA TYR A 116 -4.25 7.53 40.73
C TYR A 116 -2.93 7.37 39.97
N VAL A 117 -1.83 7.88 40.52
CA VAL A 117 -0.50 7.75 39.92
C VAL A 117 -0.08 6.28 39.85
N LEU A 118 -0.32 5.50 40.91
CA LEU A 118 -0.02 4.05 40.92
C LEU A 118 -0.72 3.33 39.76
N ILE A 119 -2.03 3.53 39.61
CA ILE A 119 -2.82 2.90 38.55
C ILE A 119 -2.34 3.38 37.17
N LEU A 120 -2.05 4.67 37.02
CA LEU A 120 -1.55 5.22 35.75
C LEU A 120 -0.18 4.65 35.38
N THR A 121 0.72 4.45 36.36
CA THR A 121 2.02 3.82 36.13
C THR A 121 1.89 2.35 35.77
N GLU A 122 1.01 1.59 36.43
CA GLU A 122 0.73 0.19 36.12
C GLU A 122 0.15 0.05 34.70
N ALA A 123 -0.85 0.86 34.37
CA ALA A 123 -1.44 0.91 33.03
C ALA A 123 -0.43 1.36 31.97
N GLY A 124 0.42 2.34 32.28
CA GLY A 124 1.47 2.83 31.40
C GLY A 124 2.53 1.77 31.09
N LEU A 125 2.95 1.00 32.10
CA LEU A 125 3.90 -0.10 31.92
C LEU A 125 3.30 -1.23 31.07
N LEU A 126 2.06 -1.63 31.35
CA LEU A 126 1.35 -2.63 30.55
C LEU A 126 1.15 -2.15 29.11
N GLY A 127 0.80 -0.87 28.93
CA GLY A 127 0.68 -0.23 27.63
C GLY A 127 1.99 -0.24 26.86
N LEU A 128 3.10 0.12 27.50
CA LEU A 128 4.43 0.13 26.89
C LEU A 128 4.84 -1.27 26.40
N ILE A 129 4.67 -2.29 27.23
CA ILE A 129 4.95 -3.69 26.87
C ILE A 129 4.04 -4.11 25.71
N GLY A 130 2.75 -3.80 25.80
CA GLY A 130 1.77 -4.10 24.75
C GLY A 130 2.10 -3.41 23.43
N THR A 131 2.56 -2.16 23.44
CA THR A 131 2.98 -1.42 22.25
C THR A 131 4.21 -2.05 21.60
N ILE A 132 5.23 -2.41 22.40
CA ILE A 132 6.44 -3.05 21.87
C ILE A 132 6.10 -4.39 21.20
N LEU A 133 5.32 -5.23 21.89
CA LEU A 133 4.90 -6.53 21.35
C LEU A 133 3.97 -6.37 20.15
N GLY A 134 3.00 -5.46 20.22
CA GLY A 134 2.05 -5.21 19.14
C GLY A 134 2.72 -4.67 17.88
N LEU A 135 3.67 -3.75 18.02
CA LEU A 135 4.44 -3.22 16.89
C LEU A 135 5.35 -4.29 16.28
N GLY A 136 6.02 -5.10 17.12
CA GLY A 136 6.82 -6.23 16.67
C GLY A 136 6.01 -7.26 15.88
N LEU A 137 4.87 -7.69 16.43
CA LEU A 137 3.96 -8.63 15.76
C LEU A 137 3.35 -8.03 14.50
N GLY A 138 2.94 -6.75 14.53
CA GLY A 138 2.37 -6.06 13.37
C GLY A 138 3.35 -5.98 12.20
N VAL A 139 4.63 -5.65 12.46
CA VAL A 139 5.68 -5.64 11.42
C VAL A 139 5.96 -7.05 10.90
N ALA A 140 6.05 -8.05 11.79
CA ALA A 140 6.29 -9.43 11.40
C ALA A 140 5.18 -9.99 10.50
N LEU A 141 3.92 -9.81 10.91
CA LEU A 141 2.75 -10.22 10.13
C LEU A 141 2.65 -9.44 8.82
N GLY A 142 2.89 -8.11 8.84
CA GLY A 142 2.87 -7.28 7.64
C GLY A 142 3.89 -7.76 6.59
N ARG A 143 5.12 -8.06 7.01
CA ARG A 143 6.14 -8.63 6.12
C ARG A 143 5.75 -10.01 5.58
N GLY A 144 5.22 -10.88 6.44
CA GLY A 144 4.78 -12.21 6.04
C GLY A 144 3.65 -12.17 5.00
N LEU A 145 2.66 -11.30 5.21
CA LEU A 145 1.54 -11.12 4.28
C LEU A 145 2.00 -10.59 2.92
N VAL A 146 2.89 -9.58 2.90
CA VAL A 146 3.43 -9.05 1.64
C VAL A 146 4.23 -10.12 0.88
N GLN A 147 5.00 -10.94 1.59
CA GLN A 147 5.77 -12.03 0.99
C GLN A 147 4.86 -13.10 0.38
N LEU A 148 3.79 -13.50 1.09
CA LEU A 148 2.79 -14.45 0.59
C LEU A 148 2.05 -13.93 -0.64
N VAL A 149 1.65 -12.65 -0.63
CA VAL A 149 1.00 -12.01 -1.78
C VAL A 149 1.95 -11.97 -2.99
N THR A 150 3.23 -11.65 -2.76
CA THR A 150 4.22 -11.60 -3.84
C THR A 150 4.49 -12.98 -4.44
N GLN A 151 4.55 -14.04 -3.62
CA GLN A 151 4.64 -15.43 -4.09
C GLN A 151 3.43 -15.81 -4.93
N THR A 152 2.23 -15.50 -4.47
CA THR A 152 0.98 -15.80 -5.19
C THR A 152 0.92 -15.07 -6.55
N ILE A 153 1.36 -13.81 -6.60
CA ILE A 153 1.45 -13.03 -7.84
C ILE A 153 2.46 -13.66 -8.79
N ASN A 154 3.65 -14.04 -8.31
CA ASN A 154 4.65 -14.69 -9.16
C ASN A 154 4.13 -16.01 -9.75
N ASP A 155 3.46 -16.84 -8.96
CA ASP A 155 2.91 -18.12 -9.43
C ASP A 155 1.79 -17.92 -10.47
N LEU A 156 0.92 -16.92 -10.28
CA LEU A 156 -0.16 -16.63 -11.21
C LEU A 156 0.31 -15.97 -12.53
N PHE A 157 1.31 -15.09 -12.48
CA PHE A 157 1.81 -14.40 -13.68
C PHE A 157 2.76 -15.28 -14.51
N PHE A 158 3.53 -16.20 -13.90
CA PHE A 158 4.40 -17.10 -14.66
C PHE A 158 3.64 -18.22 -15.40
N VAL A 159 2.52 -18.69 -14.86
CA VAL A 159 1.71 -19.75 -15.53
C VAL A 159 0.95 -19.21 -16.75
N VAL A 160 0.70 -17.91 -16.85
CA VAL A 160 0.03 -17.30 -18.02
C VAL A 160 1.01 -16.99 -19.16
N ALA A 161 2.32 -16.85 -18.89
CA ALA A 161 3.31 -16.46 -19.90
C ALA A 161 3.99 -17.63 -20.64
N VAL A 162 3.78 -18.89 -20.22
CA VAL A 162 4.35 -20.06 -20.91
C VAL A 162 3.29 -21.15 -21.01
N ARG A 163 2.58 -21.23 -22.14
CA ARG A 163 1.99 -22.51 -22.51
C ARG A 163 1.86 -22.90 -23.97
N GLU A 164 2.06 -22.03 -24.95
CA GLU A 164 2.17 -22.49 -26.34
C GLU A 164 3.23 -21.69 -27.10
N ILE A 165 4.49 -22.13 -27.02
CA ILE A 165 5.39 -21.97 -28.15
C ILE A 165 5.15 -23.19 -29.02
N ASP A 166 4.16 -23.09 -29.90
CA ASP A 166 3.94 -24.08 -30.96
C ASP A 166 4.98 -23.79 -32.07
N ILE A 167 6.19 -24.31 -31.90
CA ILE A 167 7.20 -24.25 -32.95
C ILE A 167 6.79 -25.27 -34.02
N SER A 168 5.99 -24.83 -34.99
CA SER A 168 5.67 -25.62 -36.16
C SER A 168 6.96 -26.04 -36.88
N PHE A 169 7.12 -27.36 -37.02
CA PHE A 169 8.25 -28.07 -37.63
C PHE A 169 8.61 -27.58 -39.06
N TRP A 170 7.72 -26.85 -39.71
CA TRP A 170 7.89 -26.36 -41.09
C TRP A 170 8.76 -25.12 -41.25
N THR A 171 9.21 -24.48 -40.16
CA THR A 171 10.14 -23.32 -40.27
C THR A 171 11.61 -23.73 -40.34
N LEU A 172 11.91 -25.03 -40.20
CA LEU A 172 13.28 -25.58 -40.19
C LEU A 172 13.64 -26.41 -41.43
N ILE A 173 12.80 -26.36 -42.47
CA ILE A 173 13.05 -26.89 -43.82
C ILE A 173 12.82 -25.74 -44.81
#